data_AF-A0A2E2IXU0-F1
#
_entry.id   AF-A0A2E2IXU0-F1
#
_cell.length_a   1.000
_cell.length_b   1.000
_cell.length_c   1.000
_cell.angle_alpha   90.00
_cell.angle_beta   90.00
_cell.angle_gamma   90.00
#
_symmetry.space_group_name_H-M   'P 1'
#
loop_
_entity.id
_entity.type
_entity.pdbx_description
1 polymer ?
#
loop_
_entity_poly.entity_id
_entity_poly.type
_entity_poly.pdbx_seq_one_letter_code
_entity_poly.pdbx_strand_id
1 'polypeptide(L)'
;MKLLINILIGLIAFLHLYFFWFESFSWTTKGPKVFKQLPKELFPKTKAMMANQGLYNAFLAAGLIWTFFIGNEFWKFNTTLFFLACISIAGIIGALTVSKKIFIIQGIPALVTIGLLLLINNPKSPSTLPDPLAAGWKGESVCEVVQEDAKIRVLRCTFPPGVGHEEHEHAPHFGYTVKGSTFEVKDKYSTRKVKVLTGSHFYKPVTSVHEIQNIGDSTAVFLIIEQKNTYQ
;
A
#
# COMPACT_ATOMS: atom_id res chain seq x y z
N MET A 1 -2.70 -9.97 -8.35
CA MET A 1 -3.71 -9.06 -7.74
C MET A 1 -3.36 -7.58 -7.94
N LYS A 2 -2.15 -7.09 -7.59
CA LYS A 2 -1.74 -5.69 -7.82
C LYS A 2 -1.87 -5.19 -9.27
N LEU A 3 -1.44 -6.00 -10.25
CA LEU A 3 -1.58 -5.65 -11.68
C LEU A 3 -3.05 -5.44 -12.10
N LEU A 4 -3.96 -6.31 -11.63
CA LEU A 4 -5.38 -6.20 -11.91
C LEU A 4 -5.96 -4.89 -11.36
N ILE A 5 -5.62 -4.51 -10.12
CA ILE A 5 -6.05 -3.24 -9.53
C ILE A 5 -5.55 -2.05 -10.34
N ASN A 6 -4.28 -2.05 -10.74
CA ASN A 6 -3.73 -1.00 -11.59
C ASN A 6 -4.45 -0.90 -12.95
N ILE A 7 -4.80 -2.04 -13.56
CA ILE A 7 -5.60 -2.06 -14.80
C ILE A 7 -6.98 -1.44 -14.54
N LEU A 8 -7.66 -1.82 -13.45
CA LEU A 8 -8.98 -1.27 -13.11
C LEU A 8 -8.92 0.25 -12.85
N ILE A 9 -7.93 0.73 -12.11
CA ILE A 9 -7.71 2.17 -11.88
C ILE A 9 -7.50 2.89 -13.23
N GLY A 10 -6.66 2.33 -14.11
CA GLY A 10 -6.42 2.89 -15.45
C GLY A 10 -7.68 2.93 -16.32
N LEU A 11 -8.50 1.87 -16.29
CA LEU A 11 -9.77 1.81 -16.99
C LEU A 11 -10.77 2.84 -16.47
N ILE A 12 -10.86 3.02 -15.15
CA ILE A 12 -11.73 4.04 -14.53
C ILE A 12 -11.25 5.44 -14.92
N ALA A 13 -9.94 5.72 -14.83
CA ALA A 13 -9.38 6.99 -15.26
C ALA A 13 -9.68 7.29 -16.74
N PHE A 14 -9.51 6.30 -17.62
CA PHE A 14 -9.85 6.41 -19.03
C PHE A 14 -11.33 6.70 -19.25
N LEU A 15 -12.22 6.02 -18.51
CA LEU A 15 -13.65 6.25 -18.57
C LEU A 15 -14.01 7.70 -18.17
N HIS A 16 -13.37 8.26 -17.16
CA HIS A 16 -13.57 9.67 -16.78
C HIS A 16 -13.01 10.65 -17.81
N LEU A 17 -11.90 10.34 -18.48
CA LEU A 17 -11.45 11.13 -19.65
C LEU A 17 -12.48 11.08 -20.79
N TYR A 18 -13.10 9.93 -21.02
CA TYR A 18 -14.18 9.80 -21.99
C TYR A 18 -15.40 10.66 -21.60
N PHE A 19 -15.80 10.67 -20.33
CA PHE A 19 -16.89 11.54 -19.87
C PHE A 19 -16.54 13.02 -20.00
N PHE A 20 -15.34 13.42 -19.58
CA PHE A 20 -14.84 14.77 -19.80
C PHE A 20 -14.96 15.18 -21.27
N TRP A 21 -14.48 14.34 -22.18
CA TRP A 21 -14.55 14.61 -23.61
C TRP A 21 -16.00 14.71 -24.10
N PHE A 22 -16.84 13.79 -23.67
CA PHE A 22 -18.25 13.74 -24.06
C PHE A 22 -19.02 14.98 -23.58
N GLU A 23 -18.89 15.35 -22.31
CA GLU A 23 -19.61 16.46 -21.68
C GLU A 23 -19.08 17.83 -22.11
N SER A 24 -17.78 17.96 -22.36
CA SER A 24 -17.16 19.23 -22.74
C SER A 24 -17.23 19.52 -24.23
N PHE A 25 -17.05 18.51 -25.08
CA PHE A 25 -16.91 18.71 -26.52
C PHE A 25 -18.06 18.12 -27.34
N SER A 26 -18.68 17.03 -26.89
CA SER A 26 -19.71 16.31 -27.66
C SER A 26 -21.13 16.42 -27.11
N TRP A 27 -21.36 17.30 -26.13
CA TRP A 27 -22.66 17.40 -25.46
C TRP A 27 -23.82 17.70 -26.43
N THR A 28 -23.66 18.69 -27.31
CA THR A 28 -24.73 19.12 -28.22
C THR A 28 -24.97 18.13 -29.37
N THR A 29 -24.01 17.27 -29.68
CA THR A 29 -24.05 16.36 -30.83
C THR A 29 -24.39 14.92 -30.44
N LYS A 30 -23.75 14.39 -29.38
CA LYS A 30 -23.95 13.03 -28.88
C LYS A 30 -24.91 12.96 -27.68
N GLY A 31 -25.02 14.04 -26.89
CA GLY A 31 -25.95 14.13 -25.75
C GLY A 31 -27.38 13.68 -26.06
N PRO A 32 -28.03 14.18 -27.14
CA PRO A 32 -29.40 13.81 -27.48
C PRO A 32 -29.61 12.30 -27.75
N LYS A 33 -28.56 11.57 -28.13
CA LYS A 33 -28.62 10.12 -28.37
C LYS A 33 -28.53 9.33 -27.07
N VAL A 34 -27.80 9.84 -26.08
CA VAL A 34 -27.57 9.21 -24.77
C VAL A 34 -28.71 9.52 -23.81
N PHE A 35 -29.15 10.78 -23.76
CA PHE A 35 -30.20 11.28 -22.87
C PHE A 35 -31.50 11.55 -23.64
N LYS A 36 -32.12 10.47 -24.15
CA LYS A 36 -33.34 10.55 -24.98
C LYS A 36 -34.53 11.19 -24.26
N GLN A 37 -34.52 11.18 -22.93
CA GLN A 37 -35.55 11.78 -22.09
C GLN A 37 -35.47 13.31 -21.99
N LEU A 38 -34.35 13.94 -22.40
CA LEU A 38 -34.18 15.39 -22.33
C LEU A 38 -34.66 16.07 -23.62
N PRO A 39 -35.41 17.18 -23.54
CA PRO A 39 -35.75 17.99 -24.71
C PRO A 39 -34.50 18.46 -25.47
N LYS A 40 -34.52 18.32 -26.80
CA LYS A 40 -33.37 18.64 -27.68
C LYS A 40 -32.88 20.10 -27.55
N GLU A 41 -33.79 21.01 -27.22
CA GLU A 41 -33.50 22.44 -27.03
C GLU A 41 -32.65 22.74 -25.79
N LEU A 42 -32.58 21.82 -24.82
CA LEU A 42 -31.77 22.02 -23.61
C LEU A 42 -30.28 21.82 -23.86
N PHE A 43 -29.89 21.01 -24.86
CA PHE A 43 -28.48 20.68 -25.08
C PHE A 43 -27.63 21.91 -25.46
N PRO A 44 -28.06 22.79 -26.39
CA PRO A 44 -27.34 24.03 -26.64
C PRO A 44 -27.31 24.96 -25.42
N LYS A 45 -28.44 25.09 -24.70
CA LYS A 45 -28.57 25.97 -23.53
C LYS A 45 -27.70 25.56 -22.34
N THR A 46 -27.41 24.25 -22.20
CA THR A 46 -26.64 23.69 -21.09
C THR A 46 -25.18 23.40 -21.44
N LYS A 47 -24.71 23.77 -22.64
CA LYS A 47 -23.35 23.45 -23.11
C LYS A 47 -22.25 23.90 -22.14
N ALA A 48 -22.31 25.14 -21.64
CA ALA A 48 -21.31 25.66 -20.71
C ALA A 48 -21.36 24.94 -19.34
N MET A 49 -22.55 24.68 -18.82
CA MET A 49 -22.75 23.92 -17.58
C MET A 49 -22.16 22.52 -17.68
N MET A 50 -22.42 21.82 -18.79
CA MET A 50 -21.91 20.46 -18.99
C MET A 50 -20.41 20.43 -19.26
N ALA A 51 -19.83 21.45 -19.89
CA ALA A 51 -18.37 21.57 -19.98
C ALA A 51 -17.72 21.69 -18.60
N ASN A 52 -18.34 22.43 -17.67
CA ASN A 52 -17.87 22.50 -16.29
C ASN A 52 -18.03 21.15 -15.57
N GLN A 53 -19.13 20.43 -15.81
CA GLN A 53 -19.32 19.06 -15.30
C GLN A 53 -18.23 18.10 -15.81
N GLY A 54 -17.89 18.23 -17.10
CA GLY A 54 -16.81 17.48 -17.72
C GLY A 54 -15.46 17.76 -17.07
N LEU A 55 -15.17 19.01 -16.71
CA LEU A 55 -13.90 19.37 -16.06
C LEU A 55 -13.72 18.65 -14.71
N TYR A 56 -14.78 18.46 -13.94
CA TYR A 56 -14.71 17.65 -12.72
C TYR A 56 -14.33 16.20 -13.01
N ASN A 57 -14.85 15.61 -14.09
CA ASN A 57 -14.42 14.29 -14.56
C ASN A 57 -12.93 14.28 -14.94
N ALA A 58 -12.41 15.36 -15.54
CA ALA A 58 -10.99 15.48 -15.84
C ALA A 58 -10.12 15.52 -14.56
N PHE A 59 -10.56 16.19 -13.49
CA PHE A 59 -9.86 16.18 -12.20
C PHE A 59 -9.84 14.80 -11.55
N LEU A 60 -10.95 14.06 -11.60
CA LEU A 60 -11.01 12.68 -11.10
C LEU A 60 -10.03 11.78 -11.87
N ALA A 61 -10.01 11.89 -13.21
CA ALA A 61 -9.07 11.15 -14.04
C ALA A 61 -7.61 11.53 -13.75
N ALA A 62 -7.30 12.83 -13.66
CA ALA A 62 -5.96 13.31 -13.36
C ALA A 62 -5.47 12.81 -11.98
N GLY A 63 -6.35 12.82 -10.98
CA GLY A 63 -6.08 12.27 -9.65
C GLY A 63 -5.73 10.79 -9.67
N LEU A 64 -6.50 9.97 -10.40
CA LEU A 64 -6.22 8.54 -10.56
C LEU A 64 -4.96 8.27 -11.39
N ILE A 65 -4.70 9.05 -12.45
CA ILE A 65 -3.47 8.93 -13.24
C ILE A 65 -2.25 9.28 -12.39
N TRP A 66 -2.36 10.30 -11.55
CA TRP A 66 -1.29 10.71 -10.67
C TRP A 66 -0.83 9.59 -9.72
N THR A 67 -1.73 8.70 -9.28
CA THR A 67 -1.36 7.61 -8.36
C THR A 67 -0.38 6.60 -8.97
N PHE A 68 -0.26 6.51 -10.29
CA PHE A 68 0.77 5.70 -10.96
C PHE A 68 2.18 6.26 -10.79
N PHE A 69 2.30 7.54 -10.46
CA PHE A 69 3.59 8.25 -10.30
C PHE A 69 3.94 8.50 -8.83
N ILE A 70 3.09 8.11 -7.88
CA ILE A 70 3.38 8.21 -6.45
C ILE A 70 4.27 7.03 -6.03
N GLY A 71 5.52 7.30 -5.68
CA GLY A 71 6.48 6.28 -5.23
C GLY A 71 6.25 5.80 -3.79
N ASN A 72 5.62 6.61 -2.94
CA ASN A 72 5.27 6.21 -1.58
C ASN A 72 3.95 5.41 -1.58
N GLU A 73 4.02 4.12 -1.29
CA GLU A 73 2.86 3.20 -1.35
C GLU A 73 1.70 3.63 -0.43
N PHE A 74 1.99 4.25 0.72
CA PHE A 74 0.96 4.75 1.62
C PHE A 74 0.19 5.93 1.01
N TRP A 75 0.89 6.94 0.48
CA TRP A 75 0.25 8.06 -0.20
C TRP A 75 -0.50 7.61 -1.45
N LYS A 76 0.07 6.65 -2.19
CA LYS A 76 -0.59 6.05 -3.36
C LYS A 76 -1.91 5.39 -2.99
N PHE A 77 -1.93 4.59 -1.92
CA PHE A 77 -3.14 3.94 -1.42
C PHE A 77 -4.22 4.97 -1.03
N ASN A 78 -3.89 5.92 -0.16
CA ASN A 78 -4.85 6.91 0.33
C ASN A 78 -5.40 7.79 -0.80
N THR A 79 -4.53 8.23 -1.70
CA THR A 79 -4.93 9.06 -2.85
C THR A 79 -5.84 8.26 -3.78
N THR A 80 -5.50 7.01 -4.09
CA THR A 80 -6.34 6.12 -4.91
C THR A 80 -7.71 5.92 -4.26
N LEU A 81 -7.73 5.64 -2.96
CA LEU A 81 -8.96 5.41 -2.20
C LEU A 81 -9.86 6.64 -2.20
N PHE A 82 -9.28 7.83 -1.99
CA PHE A 82 -10.01 9.10 -2.01
C PHE A 82 -10.74 9.32 -3.35
N PHE A 83 -10.02 9.22 -4.48
CA PHE A 83 -10.63 9.43 -5.79
C PHE A 83 -11.67 8.36 -6.14
N LEU A 84 -11.40 7.09 -5.83
CA LEU A 84 -12.39 6.01 -6.03
C LEU A 84 -13.63 6.21 -5.15
N ALA A 85 -13.48 6.73 -3.92
CA ALA A 85 -14.60 7.04 -3.03
C ALA A 85 -15.45 8.19 -3.60
N CYS A 86 -14.83 9.27 -4.08
CA CYS A 86 -15.53 10.35 -4.77
C CYS A 86 -16.32 9.82 -5.98
N ILE A 87 -15.71 8.97 -6.80
CA ILE A 87 -16.37 8.35 -7.98
C ILE A 87 -17.53 7.45 -7.55
N SER A 88 -17.35 6.66 -6.48
CA SER A 88 -18.39 5.79 -5.94
C SER A 88 -19.60 6.59 -5.46
N ILE A 89 -19.36 7.67 -4.71
CA ILE A 89 -20.41 8.58 -4.21
C ILE A 89 -21.12 9.26 -5.39
N ALA A 90 -20.37 9.82 -6.35
CA ALA A 90 -20.95 10.42 -7.55
C ALA A 90 -21.79 9.41 -8.35
N GLY A 91 -21.32 8.16 -8.45
CA GLY A 91 -22.03 7.07 -9.10
C GLY A 91 -23.35 6.72 -8.41
N ILE A 92 -23.38 6.71 -7.08
CA ILE A 92 -24.59 6.47 -6.27
C ILE A 92 -25.57 7.64 -6.43
N ILE A 93 -25.12 8.88 -6.24
CA ILE A 93 -25.99 10.06 -6.35
C ILE A 93 -26.53 10.20 -7.78
N GLY A 94 -25.69 9.99 -8.80
CA GLY A 94 -26.12 10.01 -10.20
C GLY A 94 -27.15 8.92 -10.54
N ALA A 95 -27.10 7.78 -9.86
CA ALA A 95 -28.10 6.73 -10.02
C ALA A 95 -29.46 7.08 -9.42
N LEU A 96 -29.45 7.75 -8.27
CA LEU A 96 -30.66 8.22 -7.59
C LEU A 96 -31.30 9.41 -8.31
N THR A 97 -30.51 10.24 -8.98
CA THR A 97 -30.98 11.53 -9.53
C THR A 97 -31.13 11.55 -11.06
N VAL A 98 -30.31 10.82 -11.81
CA VAL A 98 -30.24 10.92 -13.28
C VAL A 98 -30.57 9.59 -13.97
N SER A 99 -29.82 8.53 -13.67
CA SER A 99 -30.04 7.22 -14.31
C SER A 99 -29.32 6.09 -13.57
N LYS A 100 -30.00 4.98 -13.32
CA LYS A 100 -29.41 3.75 -12.76
C LYS A 100 -28.19 3.24 -13.54
N LYS A 101 -28.07 3.57 -14.83
CA LYS A 101 -26.90 3.20 -15.65
C LYS A 101 -25.60 3.84 -15.15
N ILE A 102 -25.67 4.99 -14.49
CA ILE A 102 -24.51 5.67 -13.95
C ILE A 102 -23.86 4.83 -12.84
N PHE A 103 -24.66 4.19 -11.97
CA PHE A 103 -24.10 3.28 -10.97
C PHE A 103 -23.36 2.11 -11.60
N ILE A 104 -23.90 1.53 -12.68
CA ILE A 104 -23.30 0.37 -13.35
C ILE A 104 -21.96 0.74 -14.00
N ILE A 105 -21.89 1.91 -14.63
CA ILE A 105 -20.72 2.32 -15.42
C ILE A 105 -19.66 2.99 -14.52
N GLN A 106 -20.04 3.74 -13.49
CA GLN A 106 -19.12 4.48 -12.61
C GLN A 106 -19.00 3.86 -11.22
N GLY A 107 -20.12 3.64 -10.54
CA GLY A 107 -20.16 3.22 -9.14
C GLY A 107 -19.62 1.81 -8.90
N ILE A 108 -20.08 0.82 -9.67
CA ILE A 108 -19.67 -0.58 -9.53
C ILE A 108 -18.16 -0.75 -9.76
N PRO A 109 -17.57 -0.27 -10.87
CA PRO A 109 -16.12 -0.40 -11.08
C PRO A 109 -15.30 0.22 -9.94
N ALA A 110 -15.72 1.40 -9.45
CA ALA A 110 -15.04 2.06 -8.35
C ALA A 110 -15.14 1.26 -7.04
N LEU A 111 -16.33 0.79 -6.66
CA LEU A 111 -16.55 -0.01 -5.45
C LEU A 111 -15.82 -1.36 -5.49
N VAL A 112 -15.83 -2.04 -6.64
CA VAL A 112 -15.06 -3.29 -6.83
C VAL A 112 -13.57 -3.04 -6.66
N THR A 113 -13.06 -1.94 -7.24
CA THR A 113 -11.65 -1.58 -7.13
C THR A 113 -11.28 -1.24 -5.68
N ILE A 114 -12.14 -0.53 -4.94
CA ILE A 114 -11.97 -0.27 -3.51
C ILE A 114 -11.91 -1.59 -2.73
N GLY A 115 -12.87 -2.49 -2.96
CA GLY A 115 -12.91 -3.78 -2.27
C GLY A 115 -11.62 -4.59 -2.49
N LEU A 116 -11.16 -4.67 -3.74
CA LEU A 116 -9.88 -5.33 -4.05
C LEU A 116 -8.69 -4.63 -3.38
N LEU A 117 -8.66 -3.29 -3.38
CA LEU A 117 -7.60 -2.49 -2.77
C LEU A 117 -7.51 -2.73 -1.25
N LEU A 118 -8.65 -2.81 -0.56
CA LEU A 118 -8.72 -3.11 0.87
C LEU A 118 -8.31 -4.55 1.16
N LEU A 119 -8.68 -5.50 0.31
CA LEU A 119 -8.29 -6.91 0.48
C LEU A 119 -6.76 -7.12 0.38
N ILE A 120 -6.06 -6.39 -0.48
CA ILE A 120 -4.58 -6.47 -0.55
C ILE A 120 -3.91 -5.82 0.66
N ASN A 121 -4.47 -4.72 1.15
CA ASN A 121 -3.86 -3.89 2.18
C ASN A 121 -4.34 -4.23 3.60
N ASN A 122 -5.15 -5.27 3.76
CA ASN A 122 -5.45 -5.80 5.08
C ASN A 122 -4.15 -6.29 5.75
N PRO A 123 -3.95 -5.97 7.04
CA PRO A 123 -2.83 -6.53 7.80
C PRO A 123 -2.92 -8.06 7.71
N LYS A 124 -1.80 -8.70 7.38
CA LYS A 124 -1.70 -10.16 7.49
C LYS A 124 -2.09 -10.54 8.91
N SER A 125 -2.79 -11.68 9.03
CA SER A 125 -3.15 -12.29 10.32
C SER A 125 -1.98 -12.15 11.31
N PRO A 126 -2.24 -11.79 12.58
CA PRO A 126 -1.18 -11.68 13.57
C PRO A 126 -0.35 -12.96 13.56
N SER A 127 0.96 -12.79 13.40
CA SER A 127 1.89 -13.89 13.49
C SER A 127 1.75 -14.56 14.85
N THR A 128 1.81 -15.88 14.88
CA THR A 128 1.88 -16.63 16.14
C THR A 128 3.29 -16.59 16.74
N LEU A 129 4.27 -16.08 15.99
CA LEU A 129 5.65 -15.96 16.44
C LEU A 129 5.87 -14.64 17.20
N PRO A 130 6.74 -14.63 18.20
CA PRO A 130 7.10 -13.42 18.92
C PRO A 130 7.77 -12.41 17.99
N ASP A 131 7.66 -11.13 18.36
CA ASP A 131 8.47 -10.07 17.75
C ASP A 131 9.91 -10.12 18.29
N PRO A 132 10.88 -9.44 17.65
CA PRO A 132 12.29 -9.58 18.00
C PRO A 132 12.63 -9.12 19.43
N LEU A 133 11.86 -8.18 19.98
CA LEU A 133 12.04 -7.71 21.36
C LEU A 133 11.53 -8.73 22.38
N ALA A 134 10.44 -9.43 22.08
CA ALA A 134 9.90 -10.48 22.92
C ALA A 134 10.66 -11.81 22.79
N ALA A 135 11.21 -12.08 21.61
CA ALA A 135 12.03 -13.26 21.36
C ALA A 135 13.36 -13.16 22.10
N GLY A 136 13.70 -14.20 22.85
CA GLY A 136 14.93 -14.29 23.63
C GLY A 136 15.82 -15.43 23.18
N TRP A 137 16.68 -15.88 24.09
CA TRP A 137 17.41 -17.13 23.98
C TRP A 137 17.35 -17.87 25.29
N LYS A 138 16.63 -19.00 25.32
CA LYS A 138 16.43 -19.80 26.53
C LYS A 138 15.78 -19.00 27.67
N GLY A 139 14.83 -18.14 27.31
CA GLY A 139 14.09 -17.28 28.25
C GLY A 139 14.76 -15.96 28.63
N GLU A 140 15.99 -15.70 28.17
CA GLU A 140 16.69 -14.44 28.42
C GLU A 140 16.54 -13.47 27.25
N SER A 141 16.29 -12.19 27.54
CA SER A 141 16.23 -11.16 26.51
C SER A 141 17.61 -10.90 25.90
N VAL A 142 17.65 -10.78 24.57
CA VAL A 142 18.87 -10.49 23.81
C VAL A 142 18.81 -9.14 23.08
N CYS A 143 17.65 -8.49 23.08
CA CYS A 143 17.41 -7.20 22.44
C CYS A 143 16.83 -6.19 23.44
N GLU A 144 17.27 -4.94 23.35
CA GLU A 144 16.77 -3.82 24.14
C GLU A 144 16.34 -2.66 23.24
N VAL A 145 15.36 -1.87 23.68
CA VAL A 145 14.92 -0.67 22.95
C VAL A 145 15.92 0.46 23.20
N VAL A 146 16.52 0.98 22.13
CA VAL A 146 17.41 2.14 22.17
C VAL A 146 16.64 3.44 21.92
N GLN A 147 15.70 3.39 20.98
CA GLN A 147 14.89 4.54 20.57
C GLN A 147 13.53 4.02 20.09
N GLU A 148 12.47 4.72 20.46
CA GLU A 148 11.14 4.43 19.98
C GLU A 148 10.29 5.70 19.87
N ASP A 149 9.75 5.95 18.67
CA ASP A 149 8.81 7.03 18.42
C ASP A 149 7.65 6.55 17.53
N ALA A 150 6.89 7.47 16.94
CA ALA A 150 5.77 7.16 16.07
C ALA A 150 6.19 6.52 14.73
N LYS A 151 7.40 6.79 14.24
CA LYS A 151 7.89 6.39 12.91
C LYS A 151 8.84 5.22 12.97
N ILE A 152 9.66 5.13 14.01
CA ILE A 152 10.72 4.12 14.12
C ILE A 152 10.78 3.47 15.49
N ARG A 153 11.24 2.22 15.49
CA ARG A 153 11.75 1.51 16.66
C ARG A 153 13.17 1.06 16.34
N VAL A 154 14.11 1.35 17.23
CA VAL A 154 15.50 0.92 17.14
C VAL A 154 15.79 -0.02 18.29
N LEU A 155 16.13 -1.27 17.94
CA LEU A 155 16.54 -2.29 18.89
C LEU A 155 18.05 -2.47 18.83
N ARG A 156 18.69 -2.67 19.98
CA ARG A 156 20.06 -3.14 20.08
C ARG A 156 20.05 -4.60 20.51
N CYS A 157 20.49 -5.48 19.63
CA CYS A 157 20.55 -6.92 19.91
C CYS A 157 22.00 -7.35 20.12
N THR A 158 22.26 -8.01 21.25
CA THR A 158 23.61 -8.41 21.68
C THR A 158 23.68 -9.93 21.83
N PHE A 159 24.60 -10.55 21.10
CA PHE A 159 24.74 -12.00 21.05
C PHE A 159 26.17 -12.39 21.46
N PRO A 160 26.42 -12.74 22.73
CA PRO A 160 27.65 -13.41 23.14
C PRO A 160 27.86 -14.74 22.39
N PRO A 161 29.08 -15.30 22.37
CA PRO A 161 29.33 -16.63 21.83
C PRO A 161 28.37 -17.68 22.44
N GLY A 162 27.73 -18.48 21.60
CA GLY A 162 26.76 -19.51 21.99
C GLY A 162 25.34 -18.99 22.27
N VAL A 163 25.14 -17.67 22.33
CA VAL A 163 23.82 -17.05 22.47
C VAL A 163 23.20 -16.83 21.09
N GLY A 164 21.91 -17.12 20.99
CA GLY A 164 21.14 -16.99 19.77
C GLY A 164 19.93 -16.10 19.93
N HIS A 165 18.95 -16.35 19.07
CA HIS A 165 17.64 -15.73 19.07
C HIS A 165 16.66 -16.78 18.55
N GLU A 166 15.70 -17.14 19.40
CA GLU A 166 14.68 -18.15 19.09
C GLU A 166 13.89 -17.77 17.83
N GLU A 167 13.24 -18.74 17.19
CA GLU A 167 12.47 -18.48 15.97
C GLU A 167 11.44 -17.36 16.19
N HIS A 168 11.55 -16.30 15.40
CA HIS A 168 10.75 -15.10 15.56
C HIS A 168 10.49 -14.44 14.21
N GLU A 169 9.59 -13.46 14.20
CA GLU A 169 9.23 -12.71 13.01
C GLU A 169 9.71 -11.27 13.10
N HIS A 170 10.39 -10.80 12.05
CA HIS A 170 10.65 -9.38 11.85
C HIS A 170 9.71 -8.78 10.82
N ALA A 171 9.17 -7.59 11.12
CA ALA A 171 8.66 -6.67 10.11
C ALA A 171 9.78 -6.22 9.15
N PRO A 172 9.47 -5.61 7.98
CA PRO A 172 10.50 -5.01 7.12
C PRO A 172 11.40 -4.06 7.92
N HIS A 173 12.72 -4.28 7.83
CA HIS A 173 13.69 -3.57 8.69
C HIS A 173 15.04 -3.41 7.99
N PHE A 174 15.79 -2.45 8.50
CA PHE A 174 17.21 -2.25 8.20
C PHE A 174 18.04 -2.71 9.41
N GLY A 175 19.11 -3.46 9.16
CA GLY A 175 20.04 -3.91 10.19
C GLY A 175 21.44 -3.34 9.95
N TYR A 176 22.05 -2.82 11.01
CA TYR A 176 23.44 -2.36 11.02
C TYR A 176 24.27 -3.17 12.01
N THR A 177 25.40 -3.70 11.57
CA THR A 177 26.28 -4.52 12.40
C THR A 177 27.31 -3.65 13.10
N VAL A 178 27.06 -3.31 14.37
CA VAL A 178 28.01 -2.58 15.22
C VAL A 178 29.24 -3.43 15.53
N LYS A 179 29.05 -4.74 15.75
CA LYS A 179 30.13 -5.72 15.89
C LYS A 179 29.70 -7.06 15.29
N GLY A 180 30.48 -7.57 14.35
CA GLY A 180 30.20 -8.81 13.64
C GLY A 180 30.71 -10.06 14.35
N SER A 181 30.19 -11.22 13.94
CA SER A 181 30.64 -12.56 14.32
C SER A 181 30.19 -13.57 13.25
N THR A 182 30.39 -14.86 13.50
CA THR A 182 29.85 -15.93 12.66
C THR A 182 28.55 -16.44 13.27
N PHE A 183 27.50 -16.47 12.45
CA PHE A 183 26.18 -16.95 12.84
C PHE A 183 25.80 -18.21 12.11
N GLU A 184 25.13 -19.12 12.79
CA GLU A 184 24.29 -20.11 12.16
C GLU A 184 22.88 -19.52 12.05
N VAL A 185 22.34 -19.50 10.83
CA VAL A 185 21.01 -18.97 10.52
C VAL A 185 20.17 -20.12 10.03
N LYS A 186 19.07 -20.39 10.73
CA LYS A 186 18.08 -21.38 10.36
C LYS A 186 16.83 -20.67 9.89
N ASP A 187 16.43 -20.97 8.66
CA ASP A 187 15.12 -20.61 8.13
C ASP A 187 14.31 -21.87 7.82
N LYS A 188 13.09 -21.69 7.33
CA LYS A 188 12.16 -22.78 7.03
C LYS A 188 12.73 -23.84 6.06
N TYR A 189 13.72 -23.49 5.23
CA TYR A 189 14.20 -24.33 4.14
C TYR A 189 15.65 -24.77 4.30
N SER A 190 16.45 -24.06 5.12
CA SER A 190 17.89 -24.25 5.19
C SER A 190 18.49 -23.79 6.50
N THR A 191 19.57 -24.45 6.90
CA THR A 191 20.53 -23.96 7.89
C THR A 191 21.80 -23.56 7.17
N ARG A 192 22.28 -22.34 7.38
CA ARG A 192 23.51 -21.83 6.77
C ARG A 192 24.38 -21.12 7.79
N LYS A 193 25.69 -21.16 7.56
CA LYS A 193 26.67 -20.36 8.32
C LYS A 193 26.95 -19.07 7.58
N VAL A 194 26.84 -17.94 8.28
CA VAL A 194 27.00 -16.60 7.74
C VAL A 194 28.03 -15.86 8.57
N LYS A 195 29.12 -15.42 7.93
CA LYS A 195 30.07 -14.49 8.55
C LYS A 195 29.56 -13.07 8.37
N VAL A 196 29.19 -12.43 9.46
CA VAL A 196 28.71 -11.04 9.46
C VAL A 196 29.89 -10.13 9.79
N LEU A 197 30.16 -9.13 8.94
CA LEU A 197 31.29 -8.22 9.11
C LEU A 197 30.89 -7.00 9.96
N THR A 198 31.78 -6.56 10.84
CA THR A 198 31.64 -5.29 11.55
C THR A 198 31.52 -4.13 10.56
N GLY A 199 30.57 -3.22 10.79
CA GLY A 199 30.28 -2.08 9.92
C GLY A 199 29.45 -2.43 8.67
N SER A 200 29.10 -3.71 8.48
CA SER A 200 28.18 -4.11 7.40
C SER A 200 26.73 -3.78 7.73
N HIS A 201 25.87 -3.85 6.72
CA HIS A 201 24.45 -3.61 6.85
C HIS A 201 23.65 -4.53 5.93
N PHE A 202 22.36 -4.64 6.21
CA PHE A 202 21.41 -5.36 5.38
C PHE A 202 20.04 -4.70 5.44
N TYR A 203 19.25 -4.90 4.40
CA TYR A 203 17.86 -4.47 4.34
C TYR A 203 16.97 -5.63 3.92
N LYS A 204 15.90 -5.86 4.69
CA LYS A 204 14.89 -6.86 4.37
C LYS A 204 13.57 -6.14 4.05
N PRO A 205 13.16 -6.08 2.77
CA PRO A 205 11.96 -5.35 2.35
C PRO A 205 10.64 -6.08 2.67
N VAL A 206 10.73 -7.32 3.17
CA VAL A 206 9.59 -8.17 3.48
C VAL A 206 9.76 -8.76 4.86
N THR A 207 8.64 -9.14 5.46
CA THR A 207 8.60 -9.93 6.68
C THR A 207 9.49 -11.17 6.53
N SER A 208 10.33 -11.43 7.54
CA SER A 208 11.19 -12.62 7.55
C SER A 208 11.10 -13.34 8.89
N VAL A 209 11.03 -14.67 8.81
CA VAL A 209 11.11 -15.57 9.97
C VAL A 209 12.47 -16.25 9.96
N HIS A 210 13.14 -16.25 11.10
CA HIS A 210 14.41 -16.97 11.27
C HIS A 210 14.72 -17.25 12.74
N GLU A 211 15.61 -18.20 12.95
CA GLU A 211 16.32 -18.46 14.19
C GLU A 211 17.82 -18.26 13.92
N ILE A 212 18.54 -17.64 14.86
CA ILE A 212 19.98 -17.44 14.72
C ILE A 212 20.73 -17.88 15.97
N GLN A 213 21.98 -18.33 15.80
CA GLN A 213 22.90 -18.54 16.92
C GLN A 213 24.28 -17.99 16.58
N ASN A 214 24.87 -17.24 17.50
CA ASN A 214 26.27 -16.83 17.37
C ASN A 214 27.17 -18.04 17.65
N ILE A 215 27.77 -18.60 16.59
CA ILE A 215 28.71 -19.72 16.65
C ILE A 215 30.18 -19.26 16.56
N GLY A 216 30.41 -17.95 16.51
CA GLY A 216 31.74 -17.36 16.51
C GLY A 216 32.32 -17.20 17.92
N ASP A 217 33.51 -16.60 17.97
CA ASP A 217 34.34 -16.43 19.16
C ASP A 217 34.19 -15.04 19.82
N SER A 218 33.36 -14.17 19.27
CA SER A 218 33.18 -12.81 19.78
C SER A 218 31.72 -12.40 19.90
N THR A 219 31.43 -11.53 20.86
CA THR A 219 30.09 -10.95 21.02
C THR A 219 29.75 -10.07 19.83
N ALA A 220 28.65 -10.38 19.17
CA ALA A 220 28.09 -9.57 18.10
C ALA A 220 27.06 -8.59 18.64
N VAL A 221 26.95 -7.43 17.98
CA VAL A 221 26.01 -6.37 18.32
C VAL A 221 25.40 -5.82 17.04
N PHE A 222 24.07 -5.76 17.00
CA PHE A 222 23.30 -5.22 15.88
C PHE A 222 22.42 -4.08 16.35
N LEU A 223 22.24 -3.09 15.49
CA LEU A 223 21.11 -2.16 15.56
C LEU A 223 20.08 -2.59 14.52
N ILE A 224 18.87 -2.91 14.96
CA ILE A 224 17.74 -3.25 14.10
C ILE A 224 16.79 -2.06 14.10
N ILE A 225 16.61 -1.45 12.93
CA ILE A 225 15.76 -0.29 12.72
C ILE A 225 14.51 -0.76 12.00
N GLU A 226 13.43 -0.78 12.74
CA GLU A 226 12.10 -1.16 12.28
C GLU A 226 11.30 0.11 12.01
N GLN A 227 10.71 0.19 10.83
CA GLN A 227 9.75 1.25 10.54
C GLN A 227 8.43 0.84 11.17
N LYS A 228 7.93 1.67 12.07
CA LYS A 228 6.55 1.54 12.50
C LYS A 228 5.71 2.06 11.36
N ASN A 229 4.89 1.18 10.79
CA ASN A 229 3.81 1.63 9.94
C ASN A 229 2.88 2.48 10.81
N THR A 230 3.05 3.80 10.78
CA THR A 230 2.34 4.76 11.63
C THR A 230 0.85 4.89 11.29
N TYR A 231 0.33 3.98 10.46
CA TYR A 231 -1.00 4.03 9.92
C TYR A 231 -1.53 2.60 9.73
N GLN A 232 -1.64 1.87 10.84
CA GLN A 232 -2.76 0.94 11.05
C GLN A 232 -3.93 1.73 11.62
#